data_AF-A0A6G1RHT1-F1
#
_entry.id   AF-A0A6G1RHT1-F1
#
_cell.length_a   1.000
_cell.length_b   1.000
_cell.length_c   1.000
_cell.angle_alpha   90.00
_cell.angle_beta   90.00
_cell.angle_gamma   90.00
#
_symmetry.space_group_name_H-M   'P 1'
#
loop_
_entity.id
_entity.type
_entity.pdbx_description
1 polymer ?
#
loop_
_entity_poly.entity_id
_entity_poly.type
_entity_poly.pdbx_seq_one_letter_code
_entity_poly.pdbx_strand_id
1 'polypeptide(L)'
;LQGSFGHPGKPGLPGPKGDRGCPGQRGRPGLIGFPGLQGLPGSPGTIVAGPARRGFIFTRHSQSTKIPSCPHGTSQIYVGYSLLFVQGNERAHGQDLGTV
;
A
#
# COMPACT_ATOMS: atom_id res chain seq x y z
N LEU A 1 54.73 -33.94 -83.85
CA LEU A 1 53.66 -32.94 -83.65
C LEU A 1 53.00 -33.23 -82.30
N GLN A 2 53.26 -32.42 -81.28
CA GLN A 2 52.62 -32.57 -79.97
C GLN A 2 51.42 -31.63 -79.89
N GLY A 3 50.24 -32.19 -79.60
CA GLY A 3 48.96 -31.48 -79.61
C GLY A 3 48.85 -30.45 -78.49
N SER A 4 48.21 -29.32 -78.79
CA SER A 4 47.93 -28.25 -77.84
C SER A 4 47.00 -28.74 -76.71
N PHE A 5 47.33 -28.41 -75.47
CA PHE A 5 46.47 -28.72 -74.32
C PHE A 5 45.09 -28.08 -74.48
N GLY A 6 44.06 -28.83 -74.08
CA GLY A 6 42.67 -28.39 -74.12
C GLY A 6 42.44 -27.15 -73.24
N HIS A 7 41.46 -26.34 -73.63
CA HIS A 7 41.12 -25.14 -72.86
C HIS A 7 40.59 -25.50 -71.47
N PRO A 8 40.90 -24.68 -70.44
CA PRO A 8 40.36 -24.88 -69.11
C PRO A 8 38.84 -24.96 -69.11
N GLY A 9 38.30 -25.81 -68.23
CA GLY A 9 36.87 -25.95 -68.03
C GLY A 9 36.22 -24.62 -67.61
N LYS A 10 34.93 -24.48 -67.93
CA LYS A 10 34.16 -23.30 -67.51
C LYS A 10 34.05 -23.26 -65.99
N PRO A 11 34.03 -22.06 -65.37
CA PRO A 11 33.76 -21.92 -63.95
C PRO A 11 32.43 -22.59 -63.56
N GLY A 12 32.38 -23.12 -62.34
CA GLY A 12 31.17 -23.71 -61.78
C GLY A 12 30.04 -22.69 -61.60
N LEU A 13 28.82 -23.19 -61.45
CA LEU A 13 27.66 -22.34 -61.17
C LEU A 13 27.75 -21.73 -59.75
N PRO A 14 27.22 -20.51 -59.55
CA PRO A 14 27.07 -19.95 -58.21
C PRO A 14 26.27 -20.87 -57.29
N GLY A 15 26.64 -20.92 -56.01
CA GLY A 15 25.93 -21.72 -55.01
C GLY A 15 24.52 -21.19 -54.73
N PRO A 16 23.65 -22.02 -54.13
CA PRO A 16 22.31 -21.61 -53.74
C PRO A 16 22.35 -20.51 -52.68
N LYS A 17 21.30 -19.68 -52.65
CA LYS A 17 21.12 -18.66 -51.61
C LYS A 17 20.91 -19.35 -50.27
N GLY A 18 21.55 -18.82 -49.21
CA GLY A 18 21.37 -19.32 -47.85
C GLY A 18 19.96 -19.10 -47.31
N ASP A 19 19.65 -19.84 -46.24
CA ASP A 19 18.35 -19.80 -45.57
C ASP A 19 18.06 -18.47 -44.89
N ARG A 20 16.77 -18.20 -44.67
CA ARG A 20 16.33 -17.02 -43.93
C ARG A 20 16.73 -17.17 -42.46
N GLY A 21 17.28 -16.11 -41.88
CA GLY A 21 17.62 -16.07 -40.45
C GLY A 21 16.41 -16.25 -39.53
N CYS A 22 16.69 -16.64 -38.29
CA CYS A 22 15.66 -16.87 -37.27
C CYS A 22 14.87 -15.59 -36.93
N PRO A 23 13.60 -15.73 -36.49
CA PRO A 23 12.84 -14.61 -35.95
C PRO A 23 13.54 -13.94 -34.78
N GLY A 24 13.36 -12.62 -34.65
CA GLY A 24 13.90 -11.85 -33.52
C GLY A 24 13.26 -12.26 -32.19
N GLN A 25 13.94 -11.92 -31.09
CA GLN A 25 13.41 -12.20 -29.75
C GLN A 25 12.18 -11.35 -29.42
N ARG A 26 11.31 -11.88 -28.55
CA ARG A 26 10.16 -11.15 -28.01
C ARG A 26 10.64 -9.93 -27.21
N GLY A 27 9.95 -8.81 -27.36
CA GLY A 27 10.18 -7.62 -26.57
C GLY A 27 10.00 -7.86 -25.06
N ARG A 28 10.62 -6.99 -24.25
CA ARG A 28 10.49 -7.04 -22.78
C ARG A 28 9.06 -6.69 -22.34
N PRO A 29 8.60 -7.21 -21.18
CA PRO A 29 7.36 -6.75 -20.56
C PRO A 29 7.36 -5.23 -20.34
N GLY A 30 6.17 -4.63 -20.37
CA GLY A 30 5.99 -3.22 -20.00
C GLY A 30 6.30 -2.96 -18.53
N LEU A 31 6.48 -1.68 -18.19
CA LEU A 31 6.68 -1.25 -16.80
C LEU A 31 5.39 -1.41 -15.98
N ILE A 32 5.56 -1.61 -14.67
CA ILE A 32 4.46 -1.60 -13.70
C ILE A 32 3.85 -0.18 -13.67
N GLY A 33 2.52 -0.10 -13.58
CA GLY A 33 1.82 1.17 -13.44
C GLY A 33 2.16 1.91 -12.14
N PHE A 34 1.90 3.21 -12.10
CA PHE A 34 2.11 4.00 -10.89
C PHE A 34 1.10 3.63 -9.79
N PRO A 35 1.46 3.81 -8.50
CA PRO A 35 0.50 3.74 -7.41
C PRO A 35 -0.69 4.68 -7.63
N GLY A 36 -1.85 4.30 -7.09
CA GLY A 36 -3.02 5.18 -7.06
C GLY A 36 -2.75 6.45 -6.25
N LEU A 37 -3.53 7.50 -6.53
CA LEU A 37 -3.48 8.74 -5.76
C LEU A 37 -3.94 8.50 -4.32
N GLN A 38 -3.38 9.26 -3.37
CA GLN A 38 -3.88 9.27 -2.00
C GLN A 38 -5.35 9.70 -1.98
N GLY A 39 -6.15 9.03 -1.15
CA GLY A 39 -7.53 9.44 -0.91
C GLY A 39 -7.60 10.87 -0.34
N LEU A 40 -8.74 11.53 -0.55
CA LEU A 40 -8.98 12.85 0.01
C LEU A 40 -8.93 12.80 1.55
N PRO A 41 -8.47 13.88 2.22
CA PRO A 41 -8.62 14.01 3.67
C PRO A 41 -10.07 13.79 4.10
N GLY A 42 -10.26 13.13 5.24
CA GLY A 42 -11.59 13.01 5.84
C GLY A 42 -12.19 14.40 6.14
N SER A 43 -13.52 14.48 6.17
CA SER A 43 -14.21 15.70 6.57
C SER A 43 -13.78 16.12 7.98
N PRO A 44 -13.58 17.43 8.25
CA PRO A 44 -13.37 17.92 9.61
C PRO A 44 -14.43 17.35 10.55
N GLY A 45 -14.02 16.92 11.73
CA GLY A 45 -14.96 16.50 12.76
C GLY A 45 -15.94 17.63 13.06
N THR A 46 -17.23 17.30 13.14
CA THR A 46 -18.26 18.27 13.49
C THR A 46 -18.01 18.70 14.93
N ILE A 47 -17.39 19.87 15.12
CA ILE A 47 -17.43 20.53 16.42
C ILE A 47 -18.89 20.96 16.57
N VAL A 48 -19.69 20.15 17.26
CA VAL A 48 -20.93 20.65 17.84
C VAL A 48 -20.46 21.82 18.70
N ALA A 49 -20.74 23.04 18.25
CA ALA A 49 -20.68 24.23 19.08
C ALA A 49 -21.77 24.08 20.16
N GLY A 50 -21.59 23.10 21.04
CA GLY A 50 -22.13 23.17 22.37
C GLY A 50 -21.52 24.41 23.02
N PRO A 51 -22.22 25.00 24.00
CA PRO A 51 -21.69 26.17 24.67
C PRO A 51 -20.30 25.81 25.16
N ALA A 52 -19.37 26.77 25.14
CA ALA A 52 -18.10 26.64 25.85
C ALA A 52 -18.41 26.27 27.31
N ARG A 53 -18.54 24.97 27.61
CA ARG A 53 -18.73 24.47 28.96
C ARG A 53 -17.36 24.66 29.59
N ARG A 54 -17.16 25.80 30.24
CA ARG A 54 -16.09 25.97 31.22
C ARG A 54 -16.28 24.88 32.27
N GLY A 55 -15.64 23.74 32.07
CA GLY A 55 -15.78 22.54 32.87
C GLY A 55 -14.67 21.57 32.51
N PHE A 56 -14.32 20.70 33.45
CA PHE A 56 -13.35 19.63 33.25
C PHE A 56 -14.10 18.34 32.90
N ILE A 57 -13.49 17.49 32.09
CA ILE A 57 -13.98 16.14 31.81
C ILE A 57 -13.03 15.17 32.49
N PHE A 58 -13.61 14.10 33.06
CA PHE A 58 -12.86 13.01 33.68
C PHE A 58 -13.56 11.70 33.34
N THR A 59 -12.79 10.62 33.36
CA THR A 59 -13.31 9.26 33.19
C THR A 59 -13.30 8.54 34.54
N ARG A 60 -14.33 7.73 34.81
CA ARG A 60 -14.36 6.87 36.00
C ARG A 60 -14.47 5.41 35.59
N HIS A 61 -13.64 4.57 36.19
CA HIS A 61 -13.60 3.13 35.96
C HIS A 61 -14.22 2.40 37.15
N SER A 62 -15.18 1.50 36.89
CA SER A 62 -15.83 0.73 37.97
C SER A 62 -15.03 -0.50 38.41
N GLN A 63 -14.08 -0.96 37.58
CA GLN A 63 -13.35 -2.21 37.75
C GLN A 63 -14.28 -3.43 37.94
N SER A 64 -15.50 -3.34 37.38
CA SER A 64 -16.51 -4.39 37.40
C SER A 64 -17.36 -4.32 36.12
N THR A 65 -18.31 -5.24 35.97
CA THR A 65 -19.28 -5.21 34.86
C THR A 65 -20.37 -4.14 35.04
N LYS A 66 -20.42 -3.49 36.20
CA LYS A 66 -21.41 -2.45 36.49
C LYS A 66 -20.92 -1.08 36.00
N ILE A 67 -21.83 -0.28 35.48
CA ILE A 67 -21.55 1.11 35.09
C ILE A 67 -21.31 1.96 36.36
N PRO A 68 -20.22 2.73 36.43
CA PRO A 68 -19.98 3.62 37.58
C PRO A 68 -20.93 4.83 37.56
N SER A 69 -21.62 5.11 38.66
CA SER A 69 -22.44 6.32 38.83
C SER A 69 -21.61 7.62 38.74
N CYS A 70 -22.18 8.75 38.32
CA CYS A 70 -21.45 10.03 38.39
C CYS A 70 -21.30 10.51 39.86
N PRO A 71 -20.14 11.09 40.27
CA PRO A 71 -20.03 11.85 41.52
C PRO A 71 -21.03 13.01 41.60
N HIS A 72 -21.34 13.46 42.82
CA HIS A 72 -22.19 14.63 43.02
C HIS A 72 -21.61 15.87 42.34
N GLY A 73 -22.45 16.63 41.64
CA GLY A 73 -22.04 17.84 40.92
C GLY A 73 -21.51 17.60 39.50
N THR A 74 -21.51 16.36 39.00
CA THR A 74 -21.09 16.03 37.64
C THR A 74 -22.26 15.48 36.82
N SER A 75 -22.19 15.59 35.49
CA SER A 75 -23.21 15.07 34.59
C SER A 75 -22.61 14.04 33.64
N GLN A 76 -23.32 12.95 33.41
CA GLN A 76 -22.87 11.88 32.50
C GLN A 76 -22.87 12.38 31.05
N ILE A 77 -21.76 12.14 30.34
CA ILE A 77 -21.65 12.43 28.89
C ILE A 77 -21.88 11.14 28.09
N TYR A 78 -21.14 10.07 28.41
CA TYR A 78 -21.28 8.75 27.80
C TYR A 78 -20.82 7.64 28.76
N VAL A 79 -21.05 6.38 28.38
CA VAL A 79 -20.56 5.17 29.07
C VAL A 79 -19.90 4.22 28.07
N GLY A 80 -18.93 3.42 28.53
CA GLY A 80 -18.21 2.50 27.66
C GLY A 80 -17.33 1.52 28.45
N TYR A 81 -16.47 0.80 27.73
CA TYR A 81 -15.49 -0.10 28.31
C TYR A 81 -14.16 0.62 28.61
N SER A 82 -13.41 0.08 29.57
CA SER A 82 -12.11 0.62 29.99
C SER A 82 -11.00 0.09 29.09
N LEU A 83 -10.47 0.92 28.19
CA LEU A 83 -9.31 0.59 27.36
C LEU A 83 -8.02 1.00 28.07
N LEU A 84 -7.12 0.05 28.31
CA LEU A 84 -5.84 0.32 28.98
C LEU A 84 -4.72 0.63 27.97
N PHE A 85 -4.47 -0.28 27.04
CA PHE A 85 -3.48 -0.11 25.99
C PHE A 85 -3.84 -0.95 24.76
N VAL A 86 -3.27 -0.55 23.62
CA VAL A 86 -3.25 -1.35 22.39
C VAL A 86 -1.80 -1.67 22.03
N GLN A 87 -1.54 -2.87 21.51
CA GLN A 87 -0.22 -3.28 21.03
C GLN A 87 -0.32 -3.71 19.57
N GLY A 88 0.49 -3.09 18.70
CA GLY A 88 0.53 -3.38 17.29
C GLY A 88 1.91 -3.10 16.72
N ASN A 89 2.37 -3.96 15.79
CA ASN A 89 3.72 -3.86 15.21
C ASN A 89 4.82 -3.71 16.29
N GLU A 90 4.77 -4.58 17.30
CA GLU A 90 5.70 -4.60 18.46
C GLU A 90 5.70 -3.34 19.35
N ARG A 91 4.82 -2.37 19.09
CA ARG A 91 4.73 -1.12 19.86
C ARG A 91 3.45 -1.07 20.68
N ALA A 92 3.58 -0.66 21.95
CA ALA A 92 2.44 -0.41 22.83
C ALA A 92 2.08 1.08 22.87
N HIS A 93 0.78 1.36 22.86
CA HIS A 93 0.20 2.69 23.06
C HIS A 93 -0.85 2.61 24.18
N GLY A 94 -0.53 3.20 25.33
CA GLY A 94 -1.44 3.30 26.47
C GLY A 94 -2.26 4.57 26.45
N GLN A 95 -3.42 4.54 27.10
CA GLN A 95 -4.21 5.74 27.39
C GLN A 95 -4.23 5.99 28.90
N ASP A 96 -4.11 7.26 29.31
CA ASP A 96 -4.34 7.62 30.71
C ASP A 96 -5.84 7.49 31.02
N LEU A 97 -6.14 6.62 31.98
CA LEU A 97 -7.50 6.31 32.41
C LEU A 97 -8.22 7.50 33.06
N GLY A 98 -7.49 8.56 33.44
CA GLY A 98 -8.09 9.80 33.93
C GLY A 98 -8.63 10.72 32.82
N THR A 99 -8.22 10.50 31.57
CA THR A 99 -8.42 11.45 30.46
C THR A 99 -9.47 10.97 29.46
N VAL A 100 -10.05 11.94 28.75
CA VAL A 100 -10.83 11.74 27.50
C VAL A 100 -10.10 12.40 26.34
#